data_AF-A0A210QBG5-F1
#
_entry.id   AF-A0A210QBG5-F1
#
_cell.length_a   1.000
_cell.length_b   1.000
_cell.length_c   1.000
_cell.angle_alpha   90.00
_cell.angle_beta   90.00
_cell.angle_gamma   90.00
#
_symmetry.space_group_name_H-M   'P 1'
#
loop_
_entity.id
_entity.type
_entity.pdbx_description
1 polymer ?
#
loop_
_entity_poly.entity_id
_entity_poly.type
_entity_poly.pdbx_seq_one_letter_code
_entity_poly.pdbx_strand_id
1 'polypeptide(L)'
;MRCLDVVRKMVPPEQKIQLHCFSGTEEVIQAWLTRFPNTCFSVSRMVSKFNDAQRHGVKCIPSTRLLIETDAPYYSVSPEFPCSAPHLVDHTARRISQIRGSSVCLGYWS
;
A
#
# COMPACT_ATOMS: atom_id res chain seq x y z
N MET A 1 -21.62 5.94 -4.27
CA MET A 1 -20.96 6.89 -3.35
C MET A 1 -19.60 6.33 -2.98
N ARG A 2 -18.50 7.04 -3.25
CA ARG A 2 -17.14 6.54 -2.93
C ARG A 2 -16.76 6.91 -1.50
N CYS A 3 -15.86 6.16 -0.87
CA CYS A 3 -15.36 6.44 0.49
C CYS A 3 -14.85 7.89 0.63
N LEU A 4 -14.08 8.36 -0.36
CA LEU A 4 -13.59 9.74 -0.41
C LEU A 4 -14.70 10.80 -0.30
N ASP A 5 -15.87 10.54 -0.90
CA ASP A 5 -17.00 11.49 -0.90
C ASP A 5 -17.63 11.65 0.49
N VAL A 6 -17.54 10.61 1.32
CA VAL A 6 -17.99 10.63 2.71
C VAL A 6 -16.94 11.32 3.58
N VAL A 7 -15.69 10.84 3.53
CA VAL A 7 -14.62 11.33 4.40
C VAL A 7 -14.40 12.84 4.21
N ARG A 8 -14.45 13.35 2.97
CA ARG A 8 -14.29 14.79 2.68
C ARG A 8 -15.33 15.71 3.32
N LYS A 9 -16.47 15.17 3.75
CA LYS A 9 -17.53 15.92 4.45
C LYS A 9 -17.37 15.87 5.96
N MET A 10 -16.60 14.93 6.49
CA MET A 10 -16.52 14.62 7.91
C MET A 10 -15.26 15.15 8.58
N VAL A 11 -14.16 15.30 7.83
CA VAL A 11 -12.85 15.65 8.40
C VAL A 11 -12.12 16.71 7.56
N PRO A 12 -11.24 17.52 8.18
CA PRO A 12 -10.47 18.54 7.48
C PRO A 12 -9.38 17.92 6.58
N PRO A 13 -8.88 18.66 5.55
CA PRO A 13 -7.81 18.20 4.65
C PRO A 13 -6.54 17.67 5.34
N GLU A 14 -6.21 18.18 6.52
CA GLU A 14 -4.99 17.87 7.26
C GLU A 14 -5.07 16.53 7.99
N GLN A 15 -6.25 15.90 8.04
CA GLN A 15 -6.47 14.60 8.66
C GLN A 15 -5.44 13.59 8.13
N LYS A 16 -4.76 12.92 9.06
CA LYS A 16 -3.89 11.79 8.72
C LYS A 16 -4.79 10.60 8.37
N ILE A 17 -4.63 10.09 7.16
CA ILE A 17 -5.44 9.01 6.61
C ILE A 17 -4.51 7.89 6.16
N GLN A 18 -4.81 6.66 6.55
CA GLN A 18 -4.22 5.48 5.95
C GLN A 18 -5.28 4.81 5.08
N LEU A 19 -5.01 4.71 3.78
CA LEU A 19 -5.74 3.77 2.93
C LEU A 19 -5.13 2.38 3.13
N HIS A 20 -5.79 1.62 4.00
CA HIS A 20 -5.38 0.27 4.34
C HIS A 20 -5.54 -0.70 3.16
N CYS A 21 -4.60 -1.65 3.04
CA CYS A 21 -4.57 -2.72 2.04
C CYS A 21 -4.85 -2.22 0.62
N PHE A 22 -4.20 -1.11 0.25
CA PHE A 22 -4.49 -0.36 -0.97
C PHE A 22 -4.20 -1.17 -2.24
N SER A 23 -5.24 -1.34 -3.05
CA SER A 23 -5.20 -1.99 -4.37
C SER A 23 -5.84 -1.14 -5.47
N GLY A 24 -5.83 0.18 -5.30
CA GLY A 24 -6.35 1.12 -6.30
C GLY A 24 -5.34 1.46 -7.39
N THR A 25 -5.73 2.39 -8.25
CA THR A 25 -4.94 2.89 -9.37
C THR A 25 -4.35 4.28 -9.06
N GLU A 26 -3.56 4.82 -10.00
CA GLU A 26 -3.02 6.18 -9.90
C GLU A 26 -4.11 7.24 -9.73
N GLU A 27 -5.24 7.11 -10.42
CA GLU A 27 -6.35 8.07 -10.32
C GLU A 27 -6.90 8.15 -8.90
N VAL A 28 -6.94 7.01 -8.19
CA VAL A 28 -7.36 6.96 -6.79
C VAL A 28 -6.31 7.65 -5.91
N ILE A 29 -5.02 7.38 -6.12
CA ILE A 29 -3.93 8.01 -5.37
C ILE A 29 -4.00 9.54 -5.50
N GLN A 30 -4.12 10.05 -6.73
CA GLN A 30 -4.20 11.48 -7.00
C GLN A 30 -5.44 12.11 -6.36
N ALA A 31 -6.60 11.46 -6.45
CA ALA A 31 -7.82 11.97 -5.83
C ALA A 31 -7.70 12.11 -4.31
N TRP A 32 -7.07 11.12 -3.65
CA TRP A 32 -6.86 11.16 -2.20
C TRP A 32 -5.80 12.17 -1.78
N LEU A 33 -4.65 12.22 -2.45
CA LEU A 33 -3.60 13.20 -2.13
C LEU A 33 -4.04 14.64 -2.41
N THR A 34 -4.86 14.87 -3.44
CA THR A 34 -5.42 16.20 -3.73
C THR A 34 -6.33 16.68 -2.60
N ARG A 35 -7.17 15.80 -2.04
CA ARG A 35 -8.11 16.18 -0.96
C ARG A 35 -7.50 16.12 0.44
N PHE A 36 -6.57 15.19 0.64
CA PHE A 36 -5.94 14.84 1.91
C PHE A 36 -4.44 14.61 1.71
N PRO A 37 -3.61 15.67 1.71
CA PRO A 37 -2.16 15.60 1.42
C PRO A 37 -1.36 14.72 2.40
N ASN A 38 -1.93 14.42 3.57
CA ASN A 38 -1.35 13.56 4.60
C ASN A 38 -1.78 12.08 4.46
N THR A 39 -2.36 11.69 3.32
CA THR A 39 -2.75 10.31 3.07
C THR A 39 -1.54 9.41 2.81
N CYS A 40 -1.44 8.33 3.57
CA CYS A 40 -0.54 7.22 3.32
C CYS A 40 -1.31 6.01 2.76
N PHE A 41 -0.61 5.19 1.98
CA PHE A 41 -1.16 4.01 1.31
C PHE A 41 -0.38 2.79 1.81
N SER A 42 -1.04 1.88 2.53
CA SER A 42 -0.40 0.64 2.95
C SER A 42 -0.64 -0.46 1.94
N VAL A 43 0.42 -1.15 1.56
CA VAL A 43 0.39 -2.21 0.55
C VAL A 43 0.76 -3.52 1.24
N SER A 44 -0.13 -4.51 1.11
CA SER A 44 0.03 -5.84 1.68
C SER A 44 0.59 -6.84 0.66
N ARG A 45 0.70 -8.12 1.06
CA ARG A 45 1.10 -9.22 0.17
C ARG A 45 0.14 -9.38 -1.03
N MET A 46 -1.08 -8.84 -0.97
CA MET A 46 -2.02 -8.79 -2.10
C MET A 46 -1.40 -8.21 -3.38
N VAL A 47 -0.38 -7.37 -3.26
CA VAL A 47 0.38 -6.79 -4.38
C VAL A 47 0.89 -7.82 -5.39
N SER A 48 1.06 -9.08 -4.97
CA SER A 48 1.43 -10.18 -5.88
C SER A 48 0.36 -10.52 -6.92
N LYS A 49 -0.91 -10.19 -6.66
CA LYS A 49 -2.07 -10.46 -7.51
C LYS A 49 -2.50 -9.23 -8.33
N PHE A 50 -1.80 -8.11 -8.21
CA PHE A 50 -2.18 -6.87 -8.89
C PHE A 50 -2.10 -6.98 -10.41
N ASN A 51 -3.04 -6.39 -11.11
CA ASN A 51 -2.99 -6.18 -12.56
C ASN A 51 -2.05 -5.01 -12.94
N ASP A 52 -1.91 -4.71 -14.24
CA ASP A 52 -1.00 -3.65 -14.70
C ASP A 52 -1.36 -2.26 -14.16
N ALA A 53 -2.64 -1.90 -14.13
CA ALA A 53 -3.08 -0.59 -13.62
C ALA A 53 -2.78 -0.44 -12.12
N GLN A 54 -2.97 -1.50 -11.34
CA GLN A 54 -2.65 -1.51 -9.91
C GLN A 54 -1.14 -1.49 -9.66
N ARG A 55 -0.35 -2.22 -10.46
CA ARG A 55 1.12 -2.16 -10.41
C ARG A 55 1.63 -0.76 -10.74
N HIS A 56 1.05 -0.11 -11.74
CA HIS A 56 1.32 1.28 -12.07
C HIS A 56 0.96 2.21 -10.91
N GLY A 57 -0.21 2.04 -10.30
CA GLY A 57 -0.59 2.74 -9.07
C GLY A 57 0.47 2.63 -7.97
N VAL A 58 0.97 1.43 -7.67
CA VAL A 58 2.04 1.21 -6.68
C VAL A 58 3.33 1.97 -7.02
N LYS A 59 3.66 2.15 -8.31
CA LYS A 59 4.80 2.98 -8.75
C LYS A 59 4.57 4.46 -8.48
N CYS A 60 3.34 4.94 -8.64
CA CYS A 60 2.98 6.35 -8.47
C CYS A 60 2.84 6.79 -7.00
N ILE A 61 2.77 5.86 -6.04
CA ILE A 61 2.75 6.22 -4.61
C ILE A 61 4.08 6.93 -4.25
N PRO A 62 4.06 8.15 -3.70
CA PRO A 62 5.27 8.79 -3.20
C PRO A 62 5.93 7.96 -2.09
N SER A 63 7.26 7.81 -2.11
CA SER A 63 7.97 6.97 -1.13
C SER A 63 7.70 7.40 0.33
N THR A 64 7.50 8.69 0.57
CA THR A 64 7.16 9.27 1.90
C THR A 64 5.71 9.01 2.34
N ARG A 65 4.91 8.35 1.49
CA ARG A 65 3.49 8.01 1.72
C ARG A 65 3.22 6.51 1.55
N LEU A 66 4.22 5.71 1.22
CA LEU A 66 4.10 4.27 1.09
C LEU A 66 4.34 3.59 2.43
N LEU A 67 3.38 2.78 2.87
CA LEU A 67 3.50 1.90 4.03
C LEU A 67 3.48 0.44 3.55
N ILE A 68 4.12 -0.44 4.31
CA ILE A 68 4.19 -1.87 4.02
C ILE A 68 3.50 -2.62 5.15
N GLU A 69 2.66 -3.59 4.80
CA GLU A 69 1.98 -4.45 5.77
C GLU A 69 1.91 -5.90 5.27
N THR A 70 1.43 -6.81 6.11
CA THR A 70 1.24 -8.22 5.75
C THR A 70 -0.22 -8.57 5.52
N ASP A 71 -1.10 -7.86 6.24
CA ASP A 71 -2.52 -8.20 6.36
C ASP A 71 -2.68 -9.70 6.67
N ALA A 72 -1.95 -10.13 7.69
CA ALA A 72 -2.01 -11.51 8.17
C ALA A 72 -3.39 -11.81 8.78
N PRO A 73 -3.96 -13.01 8.59
CA PRO A 73 -3.37 -14.20 7.96
C PRO A 73 -3.84 -14.46 6.51
N TYR A 74 -4.15 -13.43 5.73
CA TYR A 74 -5.00 -13.60 4.52
C TYR A 74 -4.28 -14.06 3.26
N TYR A 75 -3.00 -13.72 3.07
CA TYR A 75 -2.37 -13.83 1.75
C TYR A 75 -1.24 -14.84 1.72
N SER A 76 -1.36 -15.86 0.86
CA SER A 76 -0.24 -16.78 0.60
C SER A 76 1.01 -16.04 0.16
N VAL A 77 2.12 -16.36 0.83
CA VAL A 77 3.43 -15.77 0.54
C VAL A 77 4.20 -16.66 -0.42
N SER A 78 4.24 -17.96 -0.13
CA SER A 78 4.88 -19.04 -0.90
C SER A 78 4.22 -20.39 -0.54
N PRO A 79 4.59 -21.52 -1.16
CA PRO A 79 4.09 -22.85 -0.76
C PRO A 79 4.38 -23.20 0.71
N GLU A 80 5.54 -22.77 1.24
CA GLU A 80 5.95 -22.99 2.63
C GLU A 80 5.16 -22.10 3.61
N PHE A 81 4.67 -20.95 3.12
CA PHE A 81 3.92 -19.97 3.89
C PHE A 81 2.54 -19.74 3.24
N PRO A 82 1.57 -20.65 3.50
CA PRO A 82 0.25 -20.59 2.88
C PRO A 82 -0.56 -19.35 3.28
N CYS A 83 -0.18 -18.70 4.39
CA CYS A 83 -0.77 -17.48 4.91
C CYS A 83 0.31 -16.45 5.22
N SER A 84 -0.05 -15.16 5.13
CA SER A 84 0.81 -14.07 5.55
C SER A 84 0.91 -14.07 7.08
N ALA A 85 2.05 -13.64 7.61
CA ALA A 85 2.30 -13.51 9.04
C ALA A 85 3.12 -12.25 9.28
N PRO A 86 3.06 -11.63 10.47
CA PRO A 86 3.80 -10.39 10.75
C PRO A 86 5.31 -10.47 10.44
N HIS A 87 5.95 -11.60 10.74
CA HIS A 87 7.38 -11.82 10.48
C HIS A 87 7.75 -11.97 9.00
N LEU A 88 6.76 -12.07 8.10
CA LEU A 88 6.95 -12.21 6.64
C LEU A 88 6.76 -10.89 5.88
N VAL A 89 6.78 -9.74 6.58
CA VAL A 89 6.58 -8.41 5.96
C VAL A 89 7.66 -8.06 4.93
N ASP A 90 8.85 -8.64 5.05
CA ASP A 90 9.95 -8.45 4.10
C ASP A 90 9.58 -8.99 2.71
N HIS A 91 8.77 -10.05 2.60
CA HIS A 91 8.28 -10.56 1.33
C HIS A 91 7.40 -9.53 0.60
N THR A 92 6.57 -8.79 1.34
CA THR A 92 5.80 -7.68 0.77
C THR A 92 6.74 -6.58 0.27
N ALA A 93 7.74 -6.19 1.08
CA ALA A 93 8.71 -5.16 0.72
C ALA A 93 9.49 -5.52 -0.55
N ARG A 94 10.00 -6.76 -0.65
CA ARG A 94 10.68 -7.29 -1.84
C ARG A 94 9.79 -7.20 -3.08
N ARG A 95 8.52 -7.59 -2.96
CA ARG A 95 7.60 -7.57 -4.10
C ARG A 95 7.29 -6.14 -4.58
N ILE A 96 7.09 -5.21 -3.66
CA ILE A 96 6.92 -3.78 -3.97
C ILE A 96 8.15 -3.24 -4.69
N SER A 97 9.35 -3.57 -4.19
CA SER A 97 10.62 -3.13 -4.78
C SER A 97 10.79 -3.59 -6.23
N GLN A 98 10.45 -4.85 -6.51
CA GLN A 98 10.45 -5.41 -7.87
C GLN A 98 9.51 -4.63 -8.80
N ILE A 99 8.30 -4.30 -8.33
CA ILE A 99 7.33 -3.53 -9.12
C ILE A 99 7.85 -2.11 -9.36
N ARG A 100 8.47 -1.47 -8.37
CA ARG A 100 8.99 -0.10 -8.46
C ARG A 100 10.32 0.02 -9.19
N GLY A 101 11.01 -1.08 -9.47
CA GLY A 101 12.37 -1.07 -10.02
C GLY A 101 13.39 -0.40 -9.08
N SER A 102 13.12 -0.41 -7.77
CA SER A 102 13.98 0.16 -6.73
C SER A 102 14.70 -0.95 -5.96
N SER A 103 15.76 -0.62 -5.21
CA SER A 103 16.38 -1.54 -4.24
C SER A 103 15.60 -1.54 -2.92
N VAL A 104 15.56 -2.70 -2.26
CA VAL A 104 14.98 -2.85 -0.92
C VAL A 104 16.00 -2.33 0.09
N CYS A 105 15.65 -1.30 0.87
CA CYS A 105 16.40 -0.94 2.07
C CYS A 105 15.51 -1.27 3.28
N LEU A 106 15.66 -2.47 3.84
CA LEU A 106 15.07 -2.82 5.13
C LEU A 106 16.06 -2.40 6.21
N GLY A 107 15.78 -1.28 6.87
CA GLY A 107 16.50 -0.92 8.08
C GLY A 107 16.15 -1.91 9.18
N TYR A 108 17.05 -2.84 9.47
CA TYR A 108 16.98 -3.63 10.68
C TYR A 108 17.47 -2.75 11.83
N TRP A 109 16.55 -2.28 12.67
CA TRP A 109 16.92 -1.69 13.95
C TRP A 109 17.30 -2.85 14.87
N SER A 110 18.61 -3.08 15.02
CA SER A 110 19.20 -3.92 16.06
C SER A 110 19.22 -3.22 17.39
#